data_AF-A0A9E4Y375-F1
#
_entry.id   AF-A0A9E4Y375-F1
#
_cell.length_a   1.000
_cell.length_b   1.000
_cell.length_c   1.000
_cell.angle_alpha   90.00
_cell.angle_beta   90.00
_cell.angle_gamma   90.00
#
_symmetry.space_group_name_H-M   'P 1'
#
loop_
_entity.id
_entity.type
_entity.pdbx_description
1 polymer ?
#
loop_
_entity_poly.entity_id
_entity_poly.type
_entity_poly.pdbx_seq_one_letter_code
_entity_poly.pdbx_strand_id
1 'polypeptide(L)'
;RLSGLLAHTMGDLDQAADNFEESLTFCREAGYRPELAWTCCDYADTLRERDAEGDRAKAITLLEESLAISSELGMRPLMERVLSRREILGA
;
A
#
# COMPACT_ATOMS: atom_id res chain seq x y z
N ARG A 1 6.90 3.57 -6.24
CA ARG A 1 6.11 4.35 -5.25
C ARG A 1 5.80 5.75 -5.77
N LEU A 2 6.81 6.57 -6.11
CA LEU A 2 6.58 7.95 -6.56
C LEU A 2 5.70 8.03 -7.82
N SER A 3 5.95 7.20 -8.84
CA SER A 3 5.10 7.14 -10.03
C SER A 3 3.66 6.73 -9.71
N GLY A 4 3.48 5.80 -8.77
CA GLY A 4 2.16 5.39 -8.28
C GLY A 4 1.42 6.53 -7.58
N LEU A 5 2.10 7.25 -6.68
CA LEU A 5 1.54 8.43 -6.00
C LEU A 5 1.21 9.56 -6.98
N LEU A 6 2.04 9.76 -8.01
CA LEU A 6 1.80 10.77 -9.04
C LEU A 6 0.55 10.45 -9.84
N ALA A 7 0.43 9.21 -10.35
CA ALA A 7 -0.75 8.76 -11.09
C ALA A 7 -2.01 8.82 -10.22
N HIS A 8 -1.91 8.42 -8.95
CA HIS A 8 -2.99 8.54 -7.96
C HIS A 8 -3.46 9.99 -7.79
N THR A 9 -2.50 10.93 -7.64
CA THR A 9 -2.81 12.37 -7.53
C THR A 9 -3.47 12.93 -8.81
N MET A 10 -3.13 12.36 -9.97
CA MET A 10 -3.73 12.70 -11.26
C MET A 10 -5.11 12.04 -11.47
N GLY A 11 -5.56 11.18 -10.56
CA GLY A 11 -6.82 10.43 -10.66
C GLY A 11 -6.75 9.20 -11.58
N ASP A 12 -5.57 8.87 -12.10
CA ASP A 12 -5.35 7.69 -12.93
C ASP A 12 -5.04 6.48 -12.02
N LEU A 13 -6.11 5.94 -11.42
CA LEU A 13 -6.02 4.91 -10.39
C LEU A 13 -5.55 3.55 -10.94
N ASP A 14 -5.84 3.24 -12.20
CA ASP A 14 -5.33 2.01 -12.84
C ASP A 14 -3.83 2.12 -13.10
N GLN A 15 -3.38 3.24 -13.68
CA GLN A 15 -1.96 3.46 -13.88
C GLN A 15 -1.21 3.55 -12.54
N ALA A 16 -1.84 4.10 -11.50
CA ALA A 16 -1.30 4.10 -10.15
C ALA A 16 -1.12 2.68 -9.63
N ALA A 17 -2.12 1.81 -9.80
CA ALA A 17 -2.06 0.42 -9.38
C ALA A 17 -0.91 -0.34 -10.05
N ASP A 18 -0.73 -0.19 -11.36
CA ASP A 18 0.37 -0.81 -12.10
C ASP A 18 1.73 -0.33 -11.59
N ASN A 19 1.87 0.98 -11.40
CA ASN A 19 3.11 1.59 -10.87
C ASN A 19 3.42 1.16 -9.42
N PHE A 20 2.39 0.86 -8.61
CA PHE A 20 2.57 0.31 -7.28
C PHE A 20 3.01 -1.15 -7.32
N GLU A 21 2.44 -1.97 -8.20
CA GLU A 21 2.84 -3.38 -8.37
C GLU A 21 4.30 -3.54 -8.80
N GLU A 22 4.74 -2.73 -9.76
CA GLU A 22 6.15 -2.68 -10.16
C GLU A 22 7.05 -2.29 -8.97
N SER A 23 6.61 -1.29 -8.20
CA SER A 23 7.35 -0.85 -7.01
C SER A 23 7.42 -1.92 -5.93
N LEU A 24 6.35 -2.70 -5.72
CA LEU A 24 6.33 -3.80 -4.75
C LEU A 24 7.31 -4.89 -5.18
N THR A 25 7.27 -5.28 -6.45
CA THR A 25 8.18 -6.28 -7.02
C THR A 25 9.63 -5.85 -6.84
N PHE A 26 9.96 -4.62 -7.22
CA PHE A 26 11.29 -4.06 -7.03
C PHE A 26 11.73 -4.05 -5.56
N CYS A 27 10.88 -3.59 -4.63
CA CYS A 27 11.26 -3.53 -3.21
C CYS A 27 11.44 -4.92 -2.60
N ARG A 28 10.65 -5.91 -3.02
CA ARG A 28 10.80 -7.31 -2.59
C ARG A 28 12.10 -7.91 -3.08
N GLU A 29 12.44 -7.70 -4.36
CA GLU A 29 13.69 -8.21 -4.94
C GLU A 29 14.93 -7.52 -4.37
N ALA A 30 14.86 -6.21 -4.13
CA ALA A 30 15.96 -5.43 -3.56
C ALA A 30 16.10 -5.58 -2.03
N GLY A 31 15.12 -6.18 -1.35
CA GLY A 31 15.09 -6.32 0.11
C GLY A 31 14.84 -5.01 0.86
N TYR A 32 14.29 -3.99 0.21
CA TYR A 32 13.98 -2.69 0.80
C TYR A 32 12.67 -2.73 1.60
N ARG A 33 12.75 -3.28 2.81
CA ARG A 33 11.59 -3.51 3.69
C ARG A 33 10.84 -2.23 4.09
N PRO A 34 11.49 -1.13 4.52
CA PRO A 34 10.75 0.09 4.88
C PRO A 34 9.95 0.65 3.69
N GLU A 35 10.56 0.69 2.51
CA GLU A 35 9.95 1.17 1.27
C GLU A 35 8.81 0.25 0.82
N LEU A 36 8.96 -1.07 1.00
CA LEU A 36 7.92 -2.06 0.77
C LEU A 36 6.69 -1.76 1.63
N ALA A 37 6.86 -1.57 2.94
CA ALA A 37 5.75 -1.27 3.86
C ALA A 37 5.00 0.01 3.46
N TRP A 38 5.73 1.09 3.19
CA TRP A 38 5.11 2.33 2.73
C TRP A 38 4.37 2.17 1.40
N THR A 39 4.94 1.43 0.45
CA THR A 39 4.33 1.17 -0.86
C THR A 39 3.04 0.36 -0.69
N CYS A 40 3.01 -0.64 0.20
CA CYS A 40 1.80 -1.39 0.51
C CYS A 40 0.69 -0.50 1.08
N CYS A 41 1.02 0.39 2.02
CA CYS A 41 0.03 1.31 2.62
C CYS A 41 -0.54 2.30 1.59
N ASP A 42 0.29 2.91 0.75
CA ASP A 42 -0.16 3.85 -0.29
C ASP A 42 -0.95 3.15 -1.41
N TYR A 43 -0.58 1.91 -1.74
CA TYR A 43 -1.31 1.13 -2.72
C TYR A 43 -2.68 0.70 -2.22
N ALA A 44 -2.80 0.31 -0.94
CA ALA A 44 -4.09 0.03 -0.32
C ALA A 44 -5.05 1.24 -0.38
N ASP A 45 -4.53 2.46 -0.20
CA ASP A 45 -5.31 3.70 -0.37
C ASP A 45 -5.82 3.86 -1.80
N THR A 46 -4.98 3.56 -2.79
CA THR A 46 -5.34 3.61 -4.22
C THR A 46 -6.41 2.59 -4.58
N LEU A 47 -6.28 1.35 -4.10
CA LEU A 47 -7.25 0.27 -4.34
C LEU A 47 -8.60 0.58 -3.69
N ARG A 48 -8.59 1.14 -2.47
CA ARG A 48 -9.81 1.60 -1.81
C ARG A 48 -10.54 2.67 -2.63
N GLU A 49 -9.80 3.59 -3.26
CA GLU A 49 -10.39 4.64 -4.09
C GLU A 49 -10.85 4.15 -5.46
N ARG A 50 -10.15 3.17 -6.02
CA ARG A 50 -10.51 2.55 -7.30
C ARG A 50 -11.79 1.71 -7.18
N ASP A 51 -11.98 1.02 -6.05
CA ASP A 51 -13.16 0.24 -5.71
C ASP A 51 -13.58 -0.77 -6.79
N ALA A 52 -12.60 -1.37 -7.49
CA ALA A 52 -12.87 -2.44 -8.44
C ALA A 52 -13.07 -3.79 -7.74
N GLU A 53 -13.58 -4.78 -8.48
CA GLU A 53 -13.78 -6.13 -7.95
C GLU A 53 -12.45 -6.73 -7.44
N GLY A 54 -12.42 -7.12 -6.15
CA GLY A 54 -11.24 -7.68 -5.51
C GLY A 54 -10.28 -6.65 -4.87
N ASP A 55 -10.44 -5.36 -5.14
CA ASP A 55 -9.56 -4.31 -4.62
C ASP A 55 -9.57 -4.24 -3.11
N ARG A 56 -10.76 -4.34 -2.51
CA ARG A 56 -10.90 -4.34 -1.05
C ARG A 56 -10.14 -5.49 -0.40
N ALA A 57 -10.24 -6.70 -0.94
CA ALA A 57 -9.53 -7.86 -0.42
C ALA A 57 -8.01 -7.67 -0.54
N LYS A 58 -7.55 -7.18 -1.69
CA LYS A 58 -6.15 -6.89 -1.94
C LYS A 58 -5.60 -5.78 -1.02
N ALA A 59 -6.37 -4.71 -0.81
CA ALA A 59 -6.01 -3.64 0.10
C ALA A 59 -5.82 -4.14 1.54
N ILE A 60 -6.68 -5.06 2.00
CA ILE A 60 -6.54 -5.69 3.33
C ILE A 60 -5.22 -6.46 3.42
N THR A 61 -4.91 -7.31 2.44
CA THR A 61 -3.64 -8.08 2.42
C THR A 61 -2.42 -7.17 2.41
N LEU A 62 -2.46 -6.07 1.65
CA LEU A 62 -1.36 -5.09 1.61
C LEU A 62 -1.19 -4.38 2.96
N LEU A 63 -2.28 -4.03 3.65
CA LEU A 63 -2.21 -3.44 4.98
C LEU A 63 -1.66 -4.42 6.02
N GLU A 64 -1.99 -5.71 5.92
CA GLU A 64 -1.40 -6.75 6.78
C GLU A 64 0.12 -6.87 6.58
N GLU A 65 0.59 -6.90 5.33
CA GLU A 65 2.02 -6.92 5.01
C GLU A 65 2.72 -5.65 5.51
N SER A 66 2.11 -4.48 5.28
CA SER A 66 2.62 -3.20 5.79
C SER A 66 2.70 -3.19 7.33
N LEU A 67 1.69 -3.73 8.02
CA LEU A 67 1.66 -3.79 9.48
C LEU A 67 2.74 -4.72 10.02
N ALA A 68 2.92 -5.90 9.41
CA ALA A 68 3.95 -6.85 9.81
C ALA A 68 5.35 -6.23 9.71
N ILE A 69 5.68 -5.65 8.56
CA ILE A 69 7.00 -5.03 8.35
C ILE A 69 7.20 -3.82 9.27
N SER A 70 6.21 -2.92 9.35
CA SER A 70 6.32 -1.73 10.20
C SER A 70 6.43 -2.07 11.69
N SER A 71 5.78 -3.15 12.15
CA SER A 71 5.93 -3.65 13.52
C SER A 71 7.31 -4.22 13.79
N GLU A 72 7.85 -5.03 12.87
CA GLU A 72 9.20 -5.58 12.99
C GLU A 72 10.28 -4.49 13.02
N LEU A 73 10.09 -3.41 12.27
CA LEU A 73 11.03 -2.29 12.16
C LEU A 73 10.76 -1.16 13.16
N GLY A 74 9.72 -1.25 13.99
CA GLY A 74 9.36 -0.21 14.97
C GLY A 74 8.90 1.12 14.36
N MET A 75 8.33 1.09 13.15
CA MET A 75 7.90 2.27 12.39
C MET A 75 6.54 2.81 12.87
N ARG A 76 6.49 3.36 14.10
CA ARG A 76 5.24 3.77 14.75
C ARG A 76 4.30 4.65 13.91
N PRO A 77 4.76 5.70 13.20
CA PRO A 77 3.87 6.52 12.39
C PRO A 77 3.18 5.75 11.26
N LEU A 78 3.88 4.78 10.67
CA LEU A 78 3.32 3.93 9.63
C LEU A 78 2.32 2.93 10.23
N MET A 79 2.62 2.35 11.40
CA MET A 79 1.70 1.45 12.08
C MET A 79 0.36 2.13 12.39
N GLU A 80 0.39 3.35 12.95
CA GLU A 80 -0.82 4.13 13.25
C GLU A 80 -1.64 4.40 11.98
N ARG A 81 -0.97 4.77 10.88
CA ARG A 81 -1.64 4.99 9.59
C ARG A 81 -2.30 3.71 9.07
N VAL A 82 -1.59 2.58 9.11
CA VAL A 82 -2.09 1.28 8.64
C VAL A 82 -3.31 0.82 9.45
N LEU A 83 -3.26 0.96 10.78
CA LEU A 83 -4.38 0.62 11.66
C LEU A 83 -5.62 1.47 11.35
N SER A 84 -5.45 2.78 11.16
CA SER A 84 -6.55 3.66 10.75
C SER A 84 -7.20 3.22 9.43
N ARG A 85 -6.41 2.77 8.43
CA ARG A 85 -6.95 2.27 7.16
C ARG A 85 -7.68 0.95 7.29
N ARG A 86 -7.19 0.06 8.15
CA ARG A 86 -7.85 -1.22 8.43
C ARG A 86 -9.23 -1.02 9.06
N GLU A 87 -9.34 -0.11 10.02
CA GLU A 87 -10.62 0.26 10.62
C GLU A 87 -11.63 0.76 9.56
N ILE A 88 -11.17 1.59 8.61
CA ILE A 88 -12.01 2.08 7.50
C ILE A 88 -12.47 0.94 6.58
N LEU A 89 -11.61 -0.05 6.31
CA LEU A 89 -11.92 -1.20 5.47
C LEU A 89 -12.70 -2.30 6.21
N GLY A 90 -12.90 -2.16 7.52
CA GLY A 90 -13.59 -3.13 8.37
C GLY A 90 -12.82 -4.45 8.55
N ALA A 91 -11.49 -4.38 8.61
CA ALA A 91 -10.57 -5.52 8.67
C ALA A 91 -9.67 -5.53 9.92
#